data_AF-A0A7Z9G587-F1
#
_entry.id   AF-A0A7Z9G587-F1
#
_cell.length_a   1.000
_cell.length_b   1.000
_cell.length_c   1.000
_cell.angle_alpha   90.00
_cell.angle_beta   90.00
_cell.angle_gamma   90.00
#
_symmetry.space_group_name_H-M   'P 1'
#
loop_
_entity.id
_entity.type
_entity.pdbx_description
1 polymer ?
#
loop_
_entity_poly.entity_id
_entity_poly.type
_entity_poly.pdbx_seq_one_letter_code
_entity_poly.pdbx_strand_id
1 'polypeptide(L)'
;MLDSTRLRGCLVHIDELVTHLDAVRPTGKSRYMARCPAHDDKSPSLAISEGDDGRILIHCFAGCNAPDVLAAMGLTINDLFAEPLGHHFKPTRNQISRREAWLICKREFYLLGIALSDYRKGKTPSSDDEVRIDAAITHIARAVERTDA
;
A
#
# COMPACT_ATOMS: atom_id res chain seq x y z
N MET A 1 -38.21 -10.74 -19.01
CA MET A 1 -36.87 -11.25 -19.34
C MET A 1 -35.87 -10.30 -18.69
N LEU A 2 -35.68 -10.47 -17.38
CA LEU A 2 -34.91 -9.55 -16.54
C LEU A 2 -33.45 -10.02 -16.49
N ASP A 3 -32.56 -9.11 -16.85
CA ASP A 3 -31.11 -9.31 -16.97
C ASP A 3 -30.47 -9.51 -15.59
N SER A 4 -29.65 -10.56 -15.49
CA SER A 4 -29.18 -11.18 -14.24
C SER A 4 -27.79 -10.65 -13.81
N THR A 5 -27.48 -9.38 -14.08
CA THR A 5 -26.11 -8.83 -13.95
C THR A 5 -25.85 -8.01 -12.68
N ARG A 6 -26.80 -7.91 -11.74
CA ARG A 6 -26.53 -7.29 -10.42
C ARG A 6 -26.10 -8.34 -9.39
N LEU A 7 -24.88 -8.85 -9.54
CA LEU A 7 -24.13 -9.37 -8.39
C LEU A 7 -23.27 -8.23 -7.84
N ARG A 8 -23.50 -7.92 -6.56
CA ARG A 8 -22.80 -6.87 -5.80
C ARG A 8 -21.28 -7.11 -5.86
N GLY A 9 -20.53 -6.26 -6.57
CA GLY A 9 -19.06 -6.14 -6.42
C GLY A 9 -18.17 -6.56 -7.59
N CYS A 10 -18.61 -6.41 -8.84
CA CYS A 10 -17.69 -6.53 -9.98
C CYS A 10 -18.14 -5.57 -11.09
N LEU A 11 -17.43 -4.45 -11.26
CA LEU A 11 -17.46 -3.68 -12.50
C LEU A 11 -16.55 -4.39 -13.50
N VAL A 12 -17.08 -4.71 -14.68
CA VAL A 12 -16.45 -5.72 -15.56
C VAL A 12 -15.66 -5.10 -16.71
N HIS A 13 -15.71 -3.78 -16.91
CA HIS A 13 -15.00 -3.13 -18.02
C HIS A 13 -14.58 -1.70 -17.71
N ILE A 14 -13.44 -1.27 -18.28
CA ILE A 14 -12.95 0.11 -18.17
C ILE A 14 -13.99 1.16 -18.60
N ASP A 15 -14.84 0.80 -19.56
CA ASP A 15 -15.88 1.68 -20.09
C ASP A 15 -16.96 1.99 -19.06
N GLU A 16 -17.21 1.09 -18.11
CA GLU A 16 -18.15 1.34 -17.02
C GLU A 16 -17.54 2.28 -15.97
N LEU A 17 -16.26 2.06 -15.62
CA LEU A 17 -15.55 2.90 -14.65
C LEU A 17 -15.43 4.36 -15.12
N VAL A 18 -15.17 4.59 -16.40
CA VAL A 18 -15.07 5.97 -16.93
C VAL A 18 -16.40 6.71 -16.90
N THR A 19 -17.56 6.03 -16.83
CA THR A 19 -18.86 6.72 -16.69
C THR A 19 -19.02 7.44 -15.35
N HIS A 20 -18.22 7.07 -14.34
CA HIS A 20 -18.27 7.66 -13.00
C HIS A 20 -17.39 8.91 -12.87
N LEU A 21 -16.78 9.36 -13.97
CA LEU A 21 -15.72 10.37 -13.96
C LEU A 21 -16.03 11.54 -14.88
N ASP A 22 -15.50 12.70 -14.50
CA ASP A 22 -15.65 13.94 -15.24
C ASP A 22 -14.46 14.21 -16.18
N ALA A 23 -14.75 14.95 -17.26
CA ALA A 23 -13.76 15.41 -18.24
C ALA A 23 -12.90 14.27 -18.83
N VAL A 24 -13.52 13.11 -19.05
CA VAL A 24 -12.89 11.92 -19.62
C VAL A 24 -12.43 12.18 -21.06
N ARG A 25 -11.20 11.77 -21.37
CA ARG A 25 -10.60 11.88 -22.71
C ARG A 25 -9.82 10.60 -23.04
N PRO A 26 -10.05 9.98 -24.21
CA PRO A 26 -9.26 8.83 -24.62
C PRO A 26 -7.82 9.26 -24.95
N THR A 27 -6.84 8.44 -24.55
CA THR A 27 -5.41 8.64 -24.85
C THR A 27 -4.79 7.46 -25.61
N GLY A 28 -5.58 6.41 -25.85
CA GLY A 28 -5.18 5.22 -26.60
C GLY A 28 -6.25 4.14 -26.51
N LYS A 29 -5.96 2.95 -27.06
CA LYS A 29 -6.84 1.78 -26.89
C LYS A 29 -6.95 1.42 -25.41
N SER A 30 -8.16 1.39 -24.88
CA SER A 30 -8.46 1.13 -23.45
C SER A 30 -7.63 1.99 -22.49
N ARG A 31 -7.45 3.28 -22.83
CA ARG A 31 -6.73 4.25 -21.99
C ARG A 31 -7.43 5.60 -22.00
N TYR A 32 -7.59 6.17 -20.81
CA TYR A 32 -8.30 7.42 -20.59
C TYR A 32 -7.55 8.32 -19.60
N MET A 33 -7.77 9.62 -19.75
CA MET A 33 -7.47 10.63 -18.74
C MET A 33 -8.77 11.25 -18.26
N ALA A 34 -8.92 11.42 -16.96
CA ALA A 34 -10.10 12.03 -16.34
C ALA A 34 -9.70 12.94 -15.18
N ARG A 35 -10.65 13.73 -14.69
CA ARG A 35 -10.47 14.43 -13.42
C ARG A 35 -10.51 13.44 -12.27
N CYS A 36 -9.58 13.58 -11.35
CA CYS A 36 -9.54 12.78 -10.14
C CYS A 36 -10.70 13.18 -9.21
N PRO A 37 -11.56 12.26 -8.77
CA PRO A 37 -12.66 12.56 -7.85
C PRO A 37 -12.20 12.71 -6.40
N ALA A 38 -10.97 12.30 -6.06
CA ALA A 38 -10.42 12.37 -4.70
C ALA A 38 -9.83 13.74 -4.33
N HIS A 39 -9.77 14.69 -5.27
CA HIS A 39 -9.39 16.08 -5.00
C HIS A 39 -10.14 17.04 -5.92
N ASP A 40 -10.11 18.34 -5.61
CA ASP A 40 -10.68 19.37 -6.49
C ASP A 40 -9.82 19.53 -7.76
N ASP A 41 -10.09 18.68 -8.75
CA ASP A 41 -9.25 18.56 -9.94
C ASP A 41 -9.71 19.48 -11.08
N LYS A 42 -8.87 20.46 -11.43
CA LYS A 42 -9.18 21.45 -12.48
C LYS A 42 -8.88 20.92 -13.89
N SER A 43 -7.88 20.06 -14.01
CA SER A 43 -7.42 19.48 -15.28
C SER A 43 -7.20 17.98 -15.11
N PRO A 44 -7.57 17.13 -16.09
CA PRO A 44 -7.46 15.69 -15.96
C PRO A 44 -6.10 15.21 -15.44
N SER A 45 -6.06 14.69 -14.21
CA SER A 45 -4.86 14.19 -13.55
C SER A 45 -4.90 12.68 -13.26
N LEU A 46 -6.04 12.03 -13.49
CA LEU A 46 -6.24 10.61 -13.30
C LEU A 46 -6.06 9.86 -14.62
N ALA A 47 -5.01 9.03 -14.71
CA ALA A 47 -4.83 8.06 -15.77
C ALA A 47 -5.53 6.76 -15.43
N ILE A 48 -6.21 6.19 -16.44
CA ILE A 48 -6.96 4.94 -16.33
C ILE A 48 -6.58 4.09 -17.54
N SER A 49 -6.23 2.82 -17.34
CA SER A 49 -5.90 1.92 -18.42
C SER A 49 -6.29 0.48 -18.12
N GLU A 50 -6.70 -0.26 -19.14
CA GLU A 50 -6.97 -1.69 -19.04
C GLU A 50 -5.79 -2.47 -19.60
N GLY A 51 -5.30 -3.45 -18.84
CA GLY A 51 -4.30 -4.41 -19.31
C GLY A 51 -4.92 -5.53 -20.16
N ASP A 52 -4.11 -6.24 -20.92
CA ASP A 52 -4.56 -7.39 -21.74
C ASP A 52 -5.14 -8.56 -20.91
N ASP A 53 -4.92 -8.52 -19.59
CA ASP A 53 -5.43 -9.47 -18.60
C ASP A 53 -6.71 -8.99 -17.89
N GLY A 54 -7.35 -7.93 -18.41
CA GLY A 54 -8.60 -7.39 -17.88
C GLY A 54 -8.46 -6.61 -16.57
N ARG A 55 -7.23 -6.30 -16.15
CA ARG A 55 -7.00 -5.48 -14.95
C ARG A 55 -7.07 -4.00 -15.27
N ILE A 56 -7.84 -3.26 -14.48
CA ILE A 56 -7.89 -1.80 -14.59
C ILE A 56 -6.83 -1.20 -13.67
N LEU A 57 -5.96 -0.39 -14.24
CA LEU A 57 -4.96 0.41 -13.53
C LEU A 57 -5.42 1.85 -13.44
N ILE A 58 -5.32 2.42 -12.25
CA ILE A 58 -5.58 3.84 -12.00
C ILE A 58 -4.35 4.50 -11.39
N HIS A 59 -4.04 5.72 -11.83
CA HIS A 59 -2.94 6.50 -11.28
C HIS A 59 -3.27 7.99 -11.31
N CYS A 60 -3.29 8.63 -10.14
CA CYS A 60 -3.43 10.07 -10.03
C CYS A 60 -2.06 10.75 -9.96
N PHE A 61 -1.72 11.57 -10.95
CA PHE A 61 -0.46 12.30 -11.00
C PHE A 61 -0.35 13.42 -9.93
N ALA A 62 -1.45 13.76 -9.25
CA ALA A 62 -1.45 14.70 -8.13
C ALA A 62 -1.12 14.04 -6.77
N GLY A 63 -1.00 12.70 -6.72
CA GLY A 63 -0.57 11.97 -5.53
C GLY A 63 -1.68 11.33 -4.69
N CYS A 64 -2.94 11.36 -5.14
CA CYS A 64 -4.00 10.58 -4.50
C CYS A 64 -3.69 9.08 -4.59
N ASN A 65 -3.92 8.35 -3.51
CA ASN A 65 -3.77 6.90 -3.52
C ASN A 65 -4.99 6.26 -4.24
N ALA A 66 -4.82 5.03 -4.74
CA ALA A 66 -5.90 4.32 -5.44
C ALA A 66 -7.16 4.08 -4.57
N PRO A 67 -7.06 3.67 -3.28
CA PRO A 67 -8.22 3.53 -2.41
C PRO A 67 -9.10 4.79 -2.31
N ASP A 68 -8.50 5.97 -2.16
CA ASP A 68 -9.23 7.23 -2.00
C ASP A 68 -9.97 7.60 -3.29
N VAL A 69 -9.34 7.37 -4.45
CA VAL A 69 -9.95 7.57 -5.77
C VAL A 69 -11.16 6.65 -5.95
N LEU A 70 -11.02 5.37 -5.60
CA LEU A 70 -12.10 4.39 -5.69
C LEU A 70 -13.24 4.71 -4.72
N ALA A 71 -12.91 5.05 -3.48
CA ALA A 71 -13.89 5.39 -2.46
C ALA A 71 -14.74 6.62 -2.86
N ALA A 72 -14.14 7.61 -3.51
CA ALA A 72 -14.87 8.77 -4.04
C ALA A 72 -15.91 8.41 -5.13
N MET A 73 -15.73 7.27 -5.81
CA MET A 73 -16.69 6.70 -6.76
C MET A 73 -17.62 5.65 -6.14
N GLY A 74 -17.48 5.35 -4.83
CA GLY A 74 -18.23 4.27 -4.18
C GLY A 74 -17.73 2.87 -4.53
N LEU A 75 -16.49 2.74 -5.00
CA LEU A 75 -15.87 1.50 -5.45
C LEU A 75 -14.79 1.02 -4.47
N THR A 76 -14.41 -0.24 -4.63
CA THR A 76 -13.31 -0.88 -3.91
C THR A 76 -12.22 -1.36 -4.86
N ILE A 77 -11.08 -1.76 -4.31
CA ILE A 77 -9.98 -2.35 -5.10
C ILE A 77 -10.46 -3.58 -5.88
N ASN A 78 -11.41 -4.35 -5.35
CA ASN A 78 -11.92 -5.55 -6.02
C ASN A 78 -12.65 -5.23 -7.32
N ASP A 79 -13.23 -4.04 -7.44
CA ASP A 79 -13.95 -3.60 -8.64
C ASP A 79 -13.00 -3.24 -9.81
N LEU A 80 -11.67 -3.28 -9.60
CA LEU A 80 -10.66 -3.10 -10.66
C LEU A 80 -10.30 -4.40 -11.40
N PHE A 81 -10.88 -5.54 -11.00
CA PHE A 81 -10.51 -6.85 -11.51
C PHE A 81 -11.75 -7.60 -12.03
N ALA A 82 -11.70 -8.04 -13.29
CA ALA A 82 -12.77 -8.85 -13.90
C ALA A 82 -12.87 -10.27 -13.29
N GLU A 83 -11.75 -10.81 -12.84
CA GLU A 83 -11.67 -12.03 -12.06
C GLU A 83 -10.93 -11.74 -10.76
N PRO A 84 -11.26 -12.41 -9.63
CA PRO A 84 -10.44 -12.34 -8.44
C PRO A 84 -8.99 -12.60 -8.83
N LEU A 85 -8.07 -11.77 -8.35
CA LEU A 85 -6.64 -12.02 -8.51
C LEU A 85 -6.40 -13.46 -8.05
N GLY A 86 -6.13 -14.36 -9.00
CA GLY A 86 -5.77 -15.73 -8.68
C GLY A 86 -4.68 -15.69 -7.61
N HIS A 87 -4.76 -16.55 -6.60
CA HIS A 87 -3.79 -16.65 -5.52
C HIS A 87 -2.41 -17.15 -6.04
N HIS A 88 -1.83 -16.48 -7.05
CA HIS A 88 -0.50 -16.71 -7.57
C HIS A 88 0.58 -15.95 -6.79
N PHE A 89 0.18 -15.12 -5.84
CA PHE A 89 1.11 -14.67 -4.81
C PHE A 89 1.34 -15.85 -3.87
N LYS A 90 2.59 -16.35 -3.85
CA LYS A 90 3.03 -17.15 -2.71
C LYS A 90 2.71 -16.33 -1.46
N PRO A 91 1.94 -16.86 -0.49
CA PRO A 91 1.67 -16.15 0.74
C PRO A 91 3.00 -15.64 1.30
N THR A 92 3.08 -14.33 1.55
CA THR A 92 4.29 -13.77 2.14
C THR A 92 4.47 -14.45 3.49
N ARG A 93 5.66 -15.00 3.72
CA ARG A 93 5.98 -15.62 5.01
C ARG A 93 5.87 -14.52 6.06
N ASN A 94 4.94 -14.64 7.01
CA ASN A 94 4.84 -13.67 8.12
C ASN A 94 6.06 -13.75 9.06
N GLN A 95 6.85 -14.81 8.90
CA GLN A 95 8.09 -15.05 9.60
C GLN A 95 9.27 -14.51 8.79
N ILE A 96 10.20 -13.86 9.47
CA ILE A 96 11.47 -13.41 8.91
C ILE A 96 12.56 -14.38 9.35
N SER A 97 13.56 -14.61 8.52
CA SER A 97 14.73 -15.38 8.91
C SER A 97 15.54 -14.64 9.97
N ARG A 98 16.32 -15.38 10.77
CA ARG A 98 17.28 -14.78 11.73
C ARG A 98 18.23 -13.78 11.08
N ARG A 99 18.62 -14.02 9.82
CA ARG A 99 19.46 -13.11 9.04
C ARG A 99 18.73 -11.80 8.71
N GLU A 100 17.46 -11.87 8.35
CA GLU A 100 16.63 -10.70 8.07
C GLU A 100 16.34 -9.90 9.34
N ALA A 101 16.02 -10.57 10.45
CA ALA A 101 15.86 -9.92 11.75
C ALA A 101 17.11 -9.15 12.17
N TRP A 102 18.30 -9.74 11.97
CA TRP A 102 19.58 -9.06 12.18
C TRP A 102 19.73 -7.81 11.30
N LEU A 103 19.40 -7.90 10.01
CA LEU A 103 19.51 -6.77 9.09
C LEU A 103 18.54 -5.63 9.46
N ILE A 104 17.32 -5.97 9.84
CA ILE A 104 16.29 -5.01 10.24
C ILE A 104 16.68 -4.31 11.55
N CYS A 105 17.19 -5.06 12.53
CA CYS A 105 17.51 -4.54 13.87
C CYS A 105 18.97 -4.13 14.04
N LYS A 106 19.77 -4.07 12.97
CA LYS A 106 21.21 -3.80 13.06
C LYS A 106 21.49 -2.47 13.77
N ARG A 107 20.69 -1.45 13.47
CA ARG A 107 20.82 -0.11 14.08
C ARG A 107 20.52 -0.16 15.58
N GLU A 108 19.49 -0.88 15.96
CA GLU A 108 19.03 -1.04 17.33
C GLU A 108 20.09 -1.74 18.18
N PHE A 109 20.78 -2.75 17.64
CA PHE A 109 21.94 -3.35 18.32
C PHE A 109 23.09 -2.36 18.54
N TYR A 110 23.38 -1.47 17.56
CA TYR A 110 24.39 -0.42 17.77
C TYR A 110 23.97 0.58 18.84
N LEU A 111 22.69 0.99 18.87
CA LEU A 111 22.17 1.89 19.90
C LEU A 111 22.34 1.31 21.30
N LEU A 112 21.95 0.04 21.50
CA LEU A 112 22.13 -0.64 22.78
C LEU A 112 23.61 -0.81 23.15
N GLY A 113 24.47 -1.11 22.17
CA GLY A 113 25.91 -1.20 22.39
C GLY A 113 26.56 0.12 22.84
N ILE A 114 26.14 1.24 22.23
CA ILE A 114 26.58 2.59 22.62
C ILE A 114 26.07 2.91 24.02
N ALA A 115 24.77 2.71 24.28
CA ALA A 115 24.17 2.95 25.59
C ALA A 115 24.86 2.14 26.70
N LEU A 116 25.17 0.87 26.44
CA LEU A 116 25.93 0.02 27.36
C LEU A 116 27.35 0.55 27.59
N SER A 117 28.02 1.02 26.55
CA SER A 117 29.36 1.61 26.65
C SER A 117 29.37 2.86 27.52
N ASP A 118 28.40 3.75 27.33
CA ASP A 118 28.26 4.97 28.12
C ASP A 118 27.86 4.68 29.57
N TYR A 119 26.95 3.73 29.79
CA TYR A 119 26.60 3.24 31.13
C TYR A 119 27.83 2.68 31.87
N ARG A 120 28.68 1.89 31.20
CA ARG A 120 29.93 1.37 31.78
C ARG A 120 30.95 2.46 32.13
N LYS A 121 30.83 3.66 31.54
CA LYS A 121 31.62 4.85 31.88
C LYS A 121 30.96 5.71 32.98
N GLY A 122 29.88 5.23 33.58
CA GLY A 122 29.14 5.93 34.65
C GLY A 122 28.26 7.05 34.15
N LYS A 123 27.98 7.13 32.84
CA LYS A 123 27.02 8.10 32.30
C LYS A 123 25.61 7.56 32.45
N THR A 124 24.67 8.43 32.81
CA THR A 124 23.25 8.14 32.76
C THR A 124 22.69 8.55 31.40
N PRO A 125 21.78 7.76 30.79
CA PRO A 125 21.09 8.14 29.57
C PRO A 125 20.35 9.48 29.75
N SER A 126 20.31 10.29 28.69
CA SER A 126 19.38 11.41 28.64
C SER A 126 17.95 10.91 28.38
N SER A 127 16.92 11.73 28.61
CA SER A 127 15.53 11.39 28.29
C SER A 127 15.34 10.96 26.83
N ASP A 128 16.06 11.61 25.91
CA ASP A 128 16.01 11.27 24.49
C ASP A 128 16.66 9.91 24.20
N ASP A 129 17.72 9.56 24.93
CA ASP A 129 18.39 8.28 24.79
C ASP A 129 17.55 7.15 25.38
N GLU A 130 16.86 7.39 26.50
CA GLU A 130 15.88 6.44 27.07
C GLU A 130 14.80 6.08 26.05
N VAL A 131 14.20 7.08 25.39
CA VAL A 131 13.20 6.85 24.33
C VAL A 131 13.78 6.03 23.17
N ARG A 132 15.03 6.29 22.78
CA ARG A 132 15.71 5.54 21.70
C ARG A 132 16.02 4.10 22.11
N ILE A 133 16.43 3.89 23.36
CA ILE A 133 16.70 2.57 23.94
C ILE A 133 15.42 1.74 23.98
N ASP A 134 14.31 2.31 24.47
CA ASP A 134 13.02 1.63 24.55
C ASP A 134 12.47 1.27 23.16
N ALA A 135 12.59 2.18 22.20
CA ALA A 135 12.25 1.90 20.81
C ALA A 135 13.12 0.76 20.24
N ALA A 136 14.42 0.76 20.52
CA ALA A 136 15.33 -0.29 20.08
C ALA A 136 14.97 -1.66 20.66
N ILE A 137 14.68 -1.72 21.96
CA ILE A 137 14.23 -2.95 22.63
C ILE A 137 12.93 -3.46 22.01
N THR A 138 11.96 -2.57 21.80
CA THR A 138 10.66 -2.92 21.21
C THR A 138 10.81 -3.48 19.80
N HIS A 139 11.66 -2.88 18.96
CA HIS A 139 11.91 -3.36 17.61
C HIS A 139 12.59 -4.72 17.60
N ILE A 140 13.59 -4.94 18.46
CA ILE A 140 14.28 -6.23 18.58
C ILE A 140 13.30 -7.32 19.04
N ALA A 141 12.48 -7.06 20.05
CA ALA A 141 11.49 -8.01 20.55
C ALA A 141 10.51 -8.44 19.45
N ARG A 142 9.93 -7.47 18.72
CA ARG A 142 9.05 -7.75 17.57
C ARG A 142 9.74 -8.53 16.46
N ALA A 143 11.02 -8.29 16.21
CA ALA A 143 11.77 -9.04 15.21
C ALA A 143 11.99 -10.49 15.66
N VAL A 144 12.31 -10.72 16.93
CA VAL A 144 12.50 -12.07 17.51
C VAL A 144 11.21 -12.89 17.45
N GLU A 145 10.07 -12.31 17.84
CA GLU A 145 8.75 -12.95 17.75
C GLU A 145 8.43 -13.46 16.33
N ARG A 146 8.97 -12.78 15.31
CA ARG A 146 8.77 -13.16 13.90
C ARG A 146 9.82 -14.15 13.38
N THR A 147 10.83 -14.51 14.18
CA THR A 147 11.84 -15.52 13.81
C THR A 147 11.57 -16.91 14.37
N ASP A 148 10.76 -17.03 15.43
CA ASP A 148 10.56 -18.28 16.21
C ASP A 148 9.25 -19.03 15.90
N ALA A 149 8.57 -18.70 14.80
CA ALA A 149 7.35 -19.38 14.34
C ALA A 149 7.62 -20.36 13.18
#